data_AF-A0AAE0Z1M6-F1
#
_entry.id   AF-A0AAE0Z1M6-F1
#
_cell.length_a   1.000
_cell.length_b   1.000
_cell.length_c   1.000
_cell.angle_alpha   90.00
_cell.angle_beta   90.00
_cell.angle_gamma   90.00
#
_symmetry.space_group_name_H-M   'P 1'
#
loop_
_entity.id
_entity.type
_entity.pdbx_description
1 polymer ?
#
loop_
_entity_poly.entity_id
_entity_poly.type
_entity_poly.pdbx_seq_one_letter_code
_entity_poly.pdbx_strand_id
1 'polypeptide(L)'
;MDDVENKNERLHEHLKQIYVDSKDSPIEIKSSRSAMPLSRRAVDEPELGVMDVDSEVPQGRSSLKTLMGFISRHQEDPKAHPAATIAKDHGLDAAVVQNVLTHFKVMQLHLPKEMYTETKNMNKIFAEQLKASDHVASSFKLQQKEGSGEPKSIPGNPNTEEPKT
;
A
#
# COMPACT_ATOMS: atom_id res chain seq x y z
N MET A 1 -44.27 6.30 58.16
CA MET A 1 -43.26 6.64 57.14
C MET A 1 -42.01 5.78 57.36
N ASP A 2 -42.19 4.53 57.85
CA ASP A 2 -41.17 3.81 58.62
C ASP A 2 -40.74 2.49 57.94
N ASP A 3 -41.38 2.12 56.82
CA ASP A 3 -41.14 0.87 56.10
C ASP A 3 -39.98 0.95 55.08
N VAL A 4 -39.39 2.13 54.89
CA VAL A 4 -38.28 2.35 53.94
C VAL A 4 -36.91 2.33 54.66
N GLU A 5 -36.87 2.70 55.94
CA GLU A 5 -35.61 2.82 56.70
C GLU A 5 -35.15 1.49 57.32
N ASN A 6 -36.07 0.55 57.55
CA ASN A 6 -35.76 -0.75 58.16
C ASN A 6 -35.76 -1.89 57.15
N LYS A 7 -34.77 -2.78 57.28
CA LYS A 7 -34.65 -3.97 56.42
C LYS A 7 -35.88 -4.87 56.57
N ASN A 8 -36.59 -5.07 55.47
CA ASN A 8 -37.71 -6.01 55.42
C ASN A 8 -37.21 -7.44 55.22
N GLU A 9 -37.16 -8.22 56.31
CA GLU A 9 -36.65 -9.60 56.29
C GLU A 9 -37.45 -10.52 55.36
N ARG A 10 -38.77 -10.30 55.24
CA ARG A 10 -39.63 -11.09 54.35
C ARG A 10 -39.32 -10.84 52.87
N LEU A 11 -39.10 -9.58 52.49
CA LEU A 11 -38.66 -9.24 51.13
C LEU A 11 -37.26 -9.79 50.85
N HIS A 12 -36.36 -9.73 51.83
CA HIS A 12 -35.02 -10.26 51.72
C HIS A 12 -35.00 -11.78 51.47
N GLU A 13 -35.88 -12.54 52.13
CA GLU A 13 -36.06 -13.97 51.86
C GLU A 13 -36.61 -14.24 50.45
N HIS A 14 -37.60 -13.47 49.99
CA HIS A 14 -38.15 -13.63 48.64
C HIS A 14 -37.12 -13.30 47.54
N LEU A 15 -36.28 -12.28 47.73
CA LEU A 15 -35.25 -11.92 46.74
C LEU A 15 -34.15 -12.98 46.64
N LYS A 16 -33.88 -13.75 47.70
CA LYS A 16 -32.95 -14.90 47.64
C LYS A 16 -33.50 -16.05 46.79
N GLN A 17 -34.82 -16.18 46.70
CA GLN A 17 -35.48 -17.26 45.95
C GLN A 17 -35.54 -17.00 44.45
N ILE A 18 -35.38 -15.74 44.03
CA ILE A 18 -35.42 -15.36 42.61
C ILE A 18 -33.98 -15.40 42.06
N TYR A 19 -33.63 -16.48 41.39
CA TYR A 19 -32.44 -16.54 40.55
C TYR A 19 -32.87 -16.78 39.10
N VAL A 20 -32.25 -16.05 38.18
CA VAL A 20 -32.48 -16.22 36.75
C VAL A 20 -31.44 -17.21 36.24
N ASP A 21 -31.90 -18.42 35.89
CA ASP A 21 -31.08 -19.43 35.23
C ASP A 21 -31.30 -19.33 33.72
N SER A 22 -30.35 -18.72 33.01
CA SER A 22 -30.38 -18.66 31.56
C SER A 22 -29.97 -20.02 31.00
N LYS A 23 -30.95 -20.84 30.62
CA LYS A 23 -30.72 -22.16 29.98
C LYS A 23 -30.30 -22.08 28.51
N ASP A 24 -30.12 -20.88 27.97
CA ASP A 24 -29.63 -20.72 26.62
C ASP A 24 -28.16 -21.17 26.53
N SER A 25 -27.87 -21.98 25.51
CA SER A 25 -26.50 -22.24 25.10
C SER A 25 -25.78 -20.91 24.83
N PRO A 26 -24.51 -20.75 25.24
CA PRO A 26 -23.76 -19.55 24.93
C PRO A 26 -23.85 -19.28 23.43
N ILE A 27 -24.43 -18.15 23.05
CA ILE A 27 -24.41 -17.73 21.65
C ILE A 27 -22.95 -17.51 21.32
N GLU A 28 -22.38 -18.36 20.46
CA GLU A 28 -21.09 -18.08 19.86
C GLU A 28 -21.24 -16.76 19.12
N ILE A 29 -20.70 -15.70 19.71
CA ILE A 29 -20.50 -14.43 19.02
C ILE A 29 -19.51 -14.77 17.92
N LYS A 30 -20.05 -15.08 16.73
CA LYS A 30 -19.27 -15.20 15.51
C LYS A 30 -18.63 -13.85 15.35
N SER A 31 -17.35 -13.71 15.76
CA SER A 31 -16.57 -12.52 15.46
C SER A 31 -16.78 -12.29 13.97
N SER A 32 -17.36 -11.15 13.60
CA SER A 32 -17.51 -10.81 12.20
C SER A 32 -16.14 -10.99 11.58
N ARG A 33 -16.04 -11.92 10.63
CA ARG A 33 -14.77 -12.44 10.08
C ARG A 33 -14.04 -11.42 9.21
N SER A 34 -14.13 -10.14 9.53
CA SER A 34 -13.23 -9.15 8.99
C SER A 34 -12.01 -9.13 9.91
N ALA A 35 -11.00 -9.91 9.56
CA ALA A 35 -9.71 -9.86 10.22
C ALA A 35 -9.24 -8.40 10.23
N MET A 36 -9.04 -7.85 11.43
CA MET A 36 -8.46 -6.52 11.53
C MET A 36 -7.08 -6.54 10.85
N PRO A 37 -6.72 -5.49 10.09
CA PRO A 37 -5.43 -5.44 9.44
C PRO A 37 -4.32 -5.60 10.50
N LEU A 38 -3.58 -6.71 10.41
CA LEU A 38 -2.47 -7.05 11.31
C LEU A 38 -1.30 -6.07 11.17
N SER A 39 -1.19 -5.42 10.01
CA SER A 39 -0.16 -4.44 9.69
C SER A 39 -0.75 -3.03 9.66
N ARG A 40 -0.04 -2.09 10.28
CA ARG A 40 -0.33 -0.65 10.21
C ARG A 40 0.51 0.08 9.17
N ARG A 41 1.17 -0.65 8.25
CA ARG A 41 1.94 -0.03 7.17
C ARG A 41 0.99 0.73 6.25
N ALA A 42 1.44 1.89 5.78
CA ALA A 42 0.77 2.58 4.70
C ALA A 42 0.73 1.66 3.49
N VAL A 43 -0.42 1.59 2.82
CA VAL A 43 -0.54 0.92 1.52
C VAL A 43 0.25 1.77 0.54
N ASP A 44 1.11 1.13 -0.26
CA ASP A 44 1.85 1.83 -1.31
C ASP A 44 0.86 2.47 -2.28
N GLU A 45 1.12 3.72 -2.65
CA GLU A 45 0.23 4.42 -3.57
C GLU A 45 0.39 3.82 -4.98
N PRO A 46 -0.71 3.38 -5.63
CA PRO A 46 -0.64 2.79 -6.95
C PRO A 46 -0.19 3.83 -7.99
N GLU A 47 0.72 3.42 -8.88
CA GLU A 47 1.31 4.28 -9.91
C GLU A 47 0.26 4.67 -10.97
N LEU A 48 -0.66 3.76 -11.26
CA LEU A 48 -1.77 3.95 -12.21
C LEU A 48 -3.11 4.18 -11.49
N GLY A 49 -3.09 4.55 -10.21
CA GLY A 49 -4.30 4.80 -9.43
C GLY A 49 -5.19 3.55 -9.32
N VAL A 50 -6.49 3.71 -9.57
CA VAL A 50 -7.49 2.62 -9.48
C VAL A 50 -7.30 1.54 -10.56
N MET A 51 -6.48 1.81 -11.58
CA MET A 51 -6.22 0.87 -12.67
C MET A 51 -5.13 -0.15 -12.35
N ASP A 52 -4.36 0.07 -11.27
CA ASP A 52 -3.41 -0.93 -10.82
C ASP A 52 -4.14 -2.10 -10.17
N VAL A 53 -3.81 -3.29 -10.67
CA VAL A 53 -4.36 -4.55 -10.17
C VAL A 53 -3.35 -5.12 -9.18
N ASP A 54 -3.64 -4.98 -7.89
CA ASP A 54 -2.83 -5.57 -6.81
C ASP A 54 -3.09 -7.07 -6.63
N SER A 55 -4.07 -7.63 -7.33
CA SER A 55 -4.39 -9.06 -7.30
C SER A 55 -3.55 -9.86 -8.30
N GLU A 56 -3.41 -11.16 -8.02
CA GLU A 56 -2.67 -12.07 -8.89
C GLU A 56 -3.26 -12.06 -10.31
N VAL A 57 -2.42 -11.73 -11.30
CA VAL A 57 -2.83 -11.68 -12.70
C VAL A 57 -3.02 -13.12 -13.21
N PRO A 58 -4.20 -13.48 -13.75
CA PRO A 58 -4.45 -14.81 -14.26
C PRO A 58 -3.61 -15.09 -15.51
N GLN A 59 -3.29 -16.38 -15.74
CA GLN A 59 -2.53 -16.80 -16.91
C GLN A 59 -3.20 -16.37 -18.22
N GLY A 60 -2.38 -15.92 -19.19
CA GLY A 60 -2.86 -15.40 -20.47
C GLY A 60 -3.34 -13.95 -20.42
N ARG A 61 -3.28 -13.28 -19.27
CA ARG A 61 -3.53 -11.83 -19.13
C ARG A 61 -2.30 -11.11 -18.61
N SER A 62 -2.23 -9.81 -18.84
CA SER A 62 -1.17 -8.94 -18.34
C SER A 62 -1.77 -7.69 -17.69
N SER A 63 -1.11 -7.19 -16.64
CA SER A 63 -1.45 -5.88 -16.08
C SER A 63 -1.06 -4.76 -17.05
N LEU A 64 -1.71 -3.60 -16.93
CA LEU A 64 -1.40 -2.44 -17.76
C LEU A 64 0.05 -1.96 -17.56
N LYS A 65 0.55 -2.00 -16.33
CA LYS A 65 1.95 -1.67 -15.99
C LYS A 65 2.94 -2.55 -16.75
N THR A 66 2.72 -3.87 -16.74
CA THR A 66 3.56 -4.80 -17.50
C THR A 66 3.46 -4.54 -19.00
N LEU A 67 2.26 -4.25 -19.50
CA LEU A 67 2.00 -3.92 -20.91
C LEU A 67 2.82 -2.71 -21.37
N MET A 68 2.72 -1.60 -20.63
CA MET A 68 3.46 -0.37 -20.94
C MET A 68 4.98 -0.61 -20.90
N GLY A 69 5.45 -1.42 -19.94
CA GLY A 69 6.86 -1.75 -19.81
C GLY A 69 7.43 -2.48 -21.03
N PHE A 70 6.77 -3.54 -21.52
CA PHE A 70 7.30 -4.24 -22.69
C PHE A 70 7.10 -3.46 -24.00
N ILE A 71 6.05 -2.63 -24.11
CA ILE A 71 5.89 -1.75 -25.28
C ILE A 71 7.06 -0.77 -25.35
N SER A 72 7.44 -0.14 -24.22
CA SER A 72 8.60 0.77 -24.18
C SER A 72 9.88 0.06 -24.62
N ARG A 73 10.18 -1.11 -24.05
CA ARG A 73 11.38 -1.90 -24.37
C ARG A 73 11.41 -2.35 -25.83
N HIS A 74 10.27 -2.75 -26.39
CA HIS A 74 10.18 -3.13 -27.79
C HIS A 74 10.39 -1.93 -28.72
N GLN A 75 9.95 -0.73 -28.31
CA GLN A 75 10.18 0.49 -29.09
C GLN A 75 11.62 0.97 -29.05
N GLU A 76 12.29 0.81 -27.91
CA GLU A 76 13.72 1.08 -27.76
C GLU A 76 14.54 0.12 -28.64
N ASP A 77 14.34 -1.19 -28.48
CA ASP A 77 15.09 -2.22 -29.20
C ASP A 77 14.18 -3.36 -29.71
N PRO A 78 13.60 -3.22 -30.92
CA PRO A 78 12.72 -4.25 -31.50
C PRO A 78 13.40 -5.60 -31.74
N LYS A 79 14.72 -5.59 -31.94
CA LYS A 79 15.54 -6.78 -32.18
C LYS A 79 15.82 -7.56 -30.89
N ALA A 80 16.01 -6.86 -29.77
CA ALA A 80 16.29 -7.48 -28.49
C ALA A 80 15.02 -8.09 -27.88
N HIS A 81 13.87 -7.44 -28.09
CA HIS A 81 12.59 -7.85 -27.51
C HIS A 81 11.55 -8.18 -28.58
N PRO A 82 11.71 -9.26 -29.37
CA PRO A 82 10.71 -9.62 -30.37
C PRO A 82 9.42 -10.11 -29.69
N ALA A 83 8.28 -9.98 -30.40
CA ALA A 83 6.96 -10.38 -29.91
C ALA A 83 6.92 -11.82 -29.37
N ALA A 84 7.65 -12.74 -30.00
CA ALA A 84 7.72 -14.14 -29.59
C ALA A 84 8.42 -14.34 -28.22
N THR A 85 9.39 -13.50 -27.88
CA THR A 85 10.06 -13.56 -26.56
C THR A 85 9.14 -13.01 -25.48
N ILE A 86 8.53 -11.84 -25.74
CA ILE A 86 7.59 -11.20 -24.81
C ILE A 86 6.40 -12.12 -24.51
N ALA A 87 5.86 -12.79 -25.54
CA ALA A 87 4.76 -13.73 -25.39
C ALA A 87 5.12 -14.92 -24.50
N LYS A 88 6.34 -15.46 -24.62
CA LYS A 88 6.82 -16.57 -23.78
C LYS A 88 7.03 -16.14 -22.33
N ASP A 89 7.66 -14.98 -22.13
CA ASP A 89 8.02 -14.48 -20.79
C ASP A 89 6.77 -14.19 -19.94
N HIS A 90 5.69 -13.73 -20.58
CA HIS A 90 4.43 -13.38 -19.91
C HIS A 90 3.30 -14.39 -20.12
N GLY A 91 3.55 -15.51 -20.80
CA GLY A 91 2.52 -16.53 -21.09
C GLY A 91 1.34 -16.00 -21.91
N LEU A 92 1.59 -15.08 -22.84
CA LEU A 92 0.60 -14.45 -23.71
C LEU A 92 0.57 -15.11 -25.10
N ASP A 93 -0.52 -14.94 -25.82
CA ASP A 93 -0.59 -15.35 -27.22
C ASP A 93 0.24 -14.43 -28.12
N ALA A 94 1.08 -15.03 -28.98
CA ALA A 94 2.00 -14.31 -29.85
C ALA A 94 1.26 -13.41 -30.86
N ALA A 95 0.12 -13.85 -31.37
CA ALA A 95 -0.67 -13.05 -32.32
C ALA A 95 -1.24 -11.79 -31.65
N VAL A 96 -1.73 -11.93 -30.41
CA VAL A 96 -2.23 -10.80 -29.61
C VAL A 96 -1.10 -9.83 -29.31
N VAL A 97 0.06 -10.31 -28.86
CA VAL A 97 1.23 -9.46 -28.56
C VAL A 97 1.68 -8.69 -29.81
N GLN A 98 1.70 -9.35 -30.97
CA GLN A 98 2.06 -8.69 -32.23
C GLN A 98 1.07 -7.57 -32.61
N ASN A 99 -0.23 -7.78 -32.43
CA ASN A 99 -1.23 -6.73 -32.64
C ASN A 99 -1.04 -5.57 -31.66
N VAL A 100 -0.76 -5.87 -30.39
CA VAL A 100 -0.50 -4.83 -29.39
C VAL A 100 0.70 -3.98 -29.79
N LEU A 101 1.82 -4.60 -30.15
CA LEU A 101 3.04 -3.88 -30.54
C LEU A 101 2.87 -3.07 -31.84
N THR A 102 1.97 -3.49 -32.73
CA THR A 102 1.71 -2.80 -33.99
C THR A 102 0.84 -1.55 -33.78
N HIS A 103 -0.19 -1.66 -32.93
CA HIS A 103 -1.21 -0.61 -32.78
C HIS A 103 -0.96 0.33 -31.60
N PHE A 104 -0.34 -0.16 -30.52
CA PHE A 104 -0.11 0.63 -29.33
C PHE A 104 1.32 1.17 -29.34
N LYS A 105 1.42 2.50 -29.21
CA LYS A 105 2.69 3.18 -29.07
C LYS A 105 2.70 4.05 -27.83
N VAL A 106 3.82 4.04 -27.10
CA VAL A 106 4.08 5.04 -26.08
C VAL A 106 4.17 6.41 -26.75
N MET A 107 3.77 7.47 -26.03
CA MET A 107 3.79 8.84 -26.51
C MET A 107 5.17 9.21 -27.07
N GLN A 108 5.21 9.53 -28.37
CA GLN A 108 6.41 10.06 -29.02
C GLN A 108 6.34 11.58 -29.05
N LEU A 109 7.30 12.22 -28.39
CA LEU A 109 7.41 13.67 -28.40
C LEU A 109 7.97 14.13 -29.75
N HIS A 110 7.10 14.59 -30.65
CA HIS A 110 7.51 15.21 -31.91
C HIS A 110 7.78 16.70 -31.70
N LEU A 111 9.05 17.08 -31.54
CA LEU A 111 9.42 18.49 -31.54
C LEU A 111 9.54 18.98 -32.99
N PRO A 112 8.91 20.11 -33.36
CA PRO A 112 9.13 20.75 -34.65
C PRO A 112 10.58 21.17 -34.85
N LYS A 113 11.09 21.06 -36.08
CA LYS A 113 12.48 21.40 -36.45
C LYS A 113 12.87 22.84 -36.08
N GLU A 114 11.91 23.75 -36.15
CA GLU A 114 12.07 25.18 -35.84
C GLU A 114 12.38 25.42 -34.35
N MET A 115 11.89 24.54 -33.46
CA MET A 115 12.26 24.60 -32.06
C MET A 115 13.73 24.21 -31.82
N TYR A 116 14.34 23.37 -32.67
CA TYR A 116 15.74 22.95 -32.49
C TYR A 116 16.75 24.11 -32.66
N THR A 117 16.39 25.12 -33.44
CA THR A 117 17.25 26.30 -33.66
C THR A 117 17.19 27.30 -32.51
N GLU A 118 16.05 27.40 -31.81
CA GLU A 118 15.87 28.22 -30.60
C GLU A 118 16.32 27.49 -29.32
N THR A 119 16.41 26.15 -29.35
CA THR A 119 16.65 25.28 -28.18
C THR A 119 18.12 24.99 -27.86
N LYS A 120 19.12 25.56 -28.54
CA LYS A 120 20.52 25.48 -28.06
C LYS A 120 20.64 25.94 -26.60
N ASN A 121 19.79 26.87 -26.19
CA ASN A 121 19.67 27.32 -24.80
C ASN A 121 18.61 26.54 -24.01
N MET A 122 17.57 26.02 -24.67
CA MET A 122 16.50 25.23 -24.02
C MET A 122 16.95 23.83 -23.57
N ASN A 123 17.94 23.19 -24.20
CA ASN A 123 18.49 21.93 -23.68
C ASN A 123 19.10 22.11 -22.28
N LYS A 124 19.68 23.30 -22.01
CA LYS A 124 20.15 23.66 -20.66
C LYS A 124 18.98 23.92 -19.72
N ILE A 125 17.96 24.66 -20.17
CA ILE A 125 16.76 24.97 -19.38
C ILE A 125 15.97 23.69 -19.04
N PHE A 126 15.84 22.75 -19.99
CA PHE A 126 15.16 21.48 -19.81
C PHE A 126 15.94 20.56 -18.87
N ALA A 127 17.27 20.50 -18.99
CA ALA A 127 18.12 19.80 -18.04
C ALA A 127 18.08 20.42 -16.63
N GLU A 128 17.93 21.73 -16.52
CA GLU A 128 17.77 22.44 -15.26
C GLU A 128 16.40 22.21 -14.64
N GLN A 129 15.32 22.20 -15.44
CA GLN A 129 13.98 21.85 -14.99
C GLN A 129 13.85 20.39 -14.56
N LEU A 130 14.47 19.44 -15.27
CA LEU A 130 14.47 18.02 -14.87
C LEU A 130 15.20 17.84 -13.52
N LYS A 131 16.36 18.48 -13.36
CA LYS A 131 17.09 18.49 -12.09
C LYS A 131 16.29 19.16 -10.97
N ALA A 132 15.61 20.27 -11.27
CA ALA A 132 14.71 20.92 -10.33
C ALA A 132 13.53 20.03 -9.92
N SER A 133 12.97 19.23 -10.84
CA SER A 133 11.91 18.26 -10.51
C SER A 133 12.40 17.13 -9.59
N ASP A 134 13.64 16.68 -9.75
CA ASP A 134 14.25 15.72 -8.81
C ASP A 134 14.38 16.32 -7.40
N HIS A 135 14.62 17.64 -7.30
CA HIS A 135 14.63 18.36 -6.02
C HIS A 135 13.22 18.55 -5.42
N VAL A 136 12.17 18.68 -6.23
CA VAL A 136 10.76 18.72 -5.78
C VAL A 136 10.31 17.36 -5.21
N ALA A 137 10.73 16.25 -5.84
CA ALA A 137 10.53 14.91 -5.30
C ALA A 137 11.24 14.70 -3.94
N SER A 138 12.38 15.38 -3.72
CA SER A 138 13.09 15.34 -2.44
C SER A 138 12.47 16.23 -1.35
N SER A 139 11.74 17.30 -1.72
CA SER A 139 11.07 18.19 -0.76
C SER A 139 9.72 17.64 -0.28
N PHE A 140 9.03 16.81 -1.06
CA PHE A 140 7.91 16.00 -0.56
C PHE A 140 8.36 14.91 0.44
N LYS A 141 9.64 14.52 0.40
CA LYS A 141 10.23 13.56 1.35
C LYS A 141 10.77 14.21 2.63
N LEU A 142 10.61 15.53 2.79
CA LEU A 142 11.07 16.27 3.97
C LEU A 142 9.92 17.02 4.67
N GLN A 143 8.77 16.36 4.86
CA GLN A 143 7.74 16.79 5.82
C GLN A 143 7.27 15.66 6.76
N GLN A 144 7.99 14.54 6.82
CA GLN A 144 7.87 13.55 7.91
C GLN A 144 9.23 13.35 8.59
N LYS A 145 9.80 14.43 9.13
CA LYS A 145 10.86 14.32 10.14
C LYS A 145 10.90 15.54 11.04
N GLU A 146 9.86 15.75 11.83
CA GLU A 146 9.99 16.45 13.11
C GLU A 146 9.26 15.64 14.18
N GLY A 147 10.02 15.14 15.15
CA GLY A 147 9.50 14.31 16.23
C GLY A 147 10.46 13.25 16.76
N SER A 148 11.75 13.54 16.92
CA SER A 148 12.60 12.76 17.82
C SER A 148 13.39 13.71 18.71
N GLY A 149 12.86 13.90 19.92
CA GLY A 149 13.46 14.67 20.99
C GLY A 149 14.79 14.09 21.48
N GLU A 150 15.50 14.93 22.22
CA GLU A 150 16.78 14.70 22.87
C GLU A 150 16.86 13.36 23.64
N PRO A 151 18.06 12.75 23.71
CA PRO A 151 18.32 11.66 24.63
C PRO A 151 18.40 12.19 26.07
N LYS A 152 17.33 12.04 26.85
CA LYS A 152 17.41 12.12 28.31
C LYS A 152 18.00 10.82 28.86
N SER A 153 19.18 10.96 29.45
CA SER A 153 19.82 9.98 30.32
C SER A 153 18.85 9.49 31.41
N ILE A 154 18.69 8.17 31.53
CA ILE A 154 18.00 7.54 32.66
C ILE A 154 19.07 7.05 33.65
N PRO A 155 18.99 7.42 34.94
CA PRO A 155 19.92 6.96 35.97
C PRO A 155 19.69 5.48 36.27
N GLY A 156 20.80 4.77 36.51
CA GLY A 156 20.78 3.37 36.90
C GLY A 156 20.02 3.13 38.21
N ASN A 157 19.46 1.93 38.32
CA ASN A 157 19.19 1.33 39.60
C ASN A 157 19.66 -0.14 39.56
N PRO A 158 20.41 -0.60 40.57
CA PRO A 158 21.03 -1.91 40.60
C PRO A 158 20.02 -2.94 41.09
N ASN A 159 19.89 -4.05 40.37
CA ASN A 159 19.61 -5.39 40.89
C ASN A 159 19.32 -6.31 39.70
N THR A 160 20.32 -7.07 39.27
CA THR A 160 20.10 -8.47 38.89
C THR A 160 21.41 -9.21 39.11
N GLU A 161 21.28 -10.26 39.91
CA GLU A 161 22.27 -11.13 40.51
C GLU A 161 23.14 -11.85 39.46
N GLU A 162 24.40 -12.05 39.85
CA GLU A 162 25.38 -12.91 39.19
C GLU A 162 24.95 -14.39 39.23
N PRO A 163 25.31 -15.21 38.23
CA PRO A 163 25.18 -16.66 38.31
C PRO A 163 26.28 -17.26 39.20
N LYS A 164 25.88 -17.94 40.28
CA LYS A 164 26.78 -18.75 41.12
C LYS A 164 27.28 -19.99 40.39
N THR A 165 28.60 -20.15 40.40
CA THR A 165 29.28 -21.46 40.53
C THR A 165 29.51 -21.75 42.00
#